data_AF-A0A142XKV7-F1
#
_entry.id   AF-A0A142XKV7-F1
#
_cell.length_a   1.000
_cell.length_b   1.000
_cell.length_c   1.000
_cell.angle_alpha   90.00
_cell.angle_beta   90.00
_cell.angle_gamma   90.00
#
_symmetry.space_group_name_H-M   'P 1'
#
loop_
_entity.id
_entity.type
_entity.pdbx_description
1 polymer ?
#
loop_
_entity_poly.entity_id
_entity_poly.type
_entity_poly.pdbx_seq_one_letter_code
_entity_poly.pdbx_strand_id
1 'polypeptide(L)'
;MIQTILNKRRRRLRITVPALARMSGVPTATVRQLLVDPTGVRFEHVVAVGRVLGLDLATARRVSVNRVLRDRALAKARYVARFVQGTQGLEAAAVDPAGYERIIEVAAQALLAGNKRKLWDED
;
A
#
# COMPACT_ATOMS: atom_id res chain seq x y z
N MET A 1 -22.82 -9.72 -1.91
CA MET A 1 -21.96 -9.79 -3.11
C MET A 1 -20.88 -8.71 -2.99
N ILE A 2 -19.63 -9.10 -2.71
CA ILE A 2 -18.51 -8.14 -2.54
C ILE A 2 -18.26 -7.48 -3.91
N GLN A 3 -18.48 -6.18 -4.01
CA GLN A 3 -18.19 -5.45 -5.26
C GLN A 3 -16.74 -4.99 -5.26
N THR A 4 -16.00 -5.35 -6.32
CA THR A 4 -14.62 -4.91 -6.52
C THR A 4 -14.53 -3.38 -6.62
N ILE A 5 -13.37 -2.82 -6.25
CA ILE A 5 -13.13 -1.37 -6.34
C ILE A 5 -13.34 -0.85 -7.77
N LEU A 6 -13.00 -1.67 -8.77
CA LEU A 6 -13.19 -1.38 -10.20
C LEU A 6 -14.67 -1.31 -10.57
N ASN A 7 -15.50 -2.24 -10.08
CA ASN A 7 -16.94 -2.22 -10.34
C ASN A 7 -17.64 -1.06 -9.64
N LYS A 8 -17.24 -0.73 -8.41
CA LYS A 8 -17.71 0.49 -7.73
C LYS A 8 -17.37 1.75 -8.53
N ARG A 9 -16.13 1.87 -9.02
CA ARG A 9 -15.67 3.02 -9.82
C ARG A 9 -16.43 3.13 -11.15
N ARG A 10 -16.56 2.02 -11.89
CA ARG A 10 -17.33 1.95 -13.14
C ARG A 10 -18.77 2.41 -12.93
N ARG A 11 -19.45 1.95 -11.87
CA ARG A 11 -20.84 2.35 -11.55
C ARG A 11 -20.95 3.85 -11.29
N ARG A 12 -20.03 4.43 -10.51
CA ARG A 12 -19.98 5.88 -10.26
C ARG A 12 -19.78 6.69 -11.54
N LEU A 13 -18.98 6.19 -12.47
CA LEU A 13 -18.74 6.80 -13.78
C LEU A 13 -19.86 6.51 -14.80
N ARG A 14 -20.87 5.69 -14.44
CA ARG A 14 -21.98 5.28 -15.33
C ARG A 14 -21.52 4.62 -16.65
N ILE A 15 -20.35 3.98 -16.66
CA ILE A 15 -19.81 3.29 -17.84
C ILE A 15 -20.43 1.88 -17.94
N THR A 16 -20.94 1.49 -19.10
CA THR A 16 -21.46 0.12 -19.32
C THR A 16 -20.31 -0.88 -19.51
N VAL A 17 -20.56 -2.17 -19.25
CA VAL A 17 -19.54 -3.21 -19.44
C VAL A 17 -19.05 -3.29 -20.91
N PRO A 18 -19.93 -3.26 -21.94
CA PRO A 18 -19.48 -3.25 -23.33
C PRO A 18 -18.67 -2.01 -23.70
N ALA A 19 -19.05 -0.83 -23.18
CA ALA A 19 -18.29 0.40 -23.40
C ALA A 19 -16.90 0.31 -22.76
N LEU A 20 -16.82 -0.20 -21.53
CA LEU A 20 -15.54 -0.40 -20.83
C LEU A 20 -14.62 -1.35 -21.60
N ALA A 21 -15.15 -2.50 -22.06
CA ALA A 21 -14.41 -3.48 -22.86
C ALA A 21 -13.85 -2.86 -24.16
N ARG A 22 -14.69 -2.11 -24.89
CA ARG A 22 -14.29 -1.41 -26.11
C ARG A 22 -13.20 -0.36 -25.84
N MET A 23 -13.35 0.44 -24.79
CA MET A 23 -12.40 1.51 -24.45
C MET A 23 -11.07 0.98 -23.93
N SER A 24 -11.07 -0.16 -23.22
CA SER A 24 -9.85 -0.76 -22.67
C SER A 24 -9.16 -1.71 -23.62
N GLY A 25 -9.79 -2.09 -24.74
CA GLY A 25 -9.28 -3.12 -25.66
C GLY A 25 -9.26 -4.53 -25.05
N VAL A 26 -10.03 -4.75 -23.97
CA VAL A 26 -10.05 -6.02 -23.23
C VAL A 26 -11.33 -6.79 -23.57
N PRO A 27 -11.29 -8.11 -23.82
CA PRO A 27 -12.48 -8.90 -24.10
C PRO A 27 -13.56 -8.74 -23.03
N THR A 28 -14.83 -8.64 -23.44
CA THR A 28 -15.98 -8.44 -22.54
C THR A 28 -16.05 -9.50 -21.43
N ALA A 29 -15.71 -10.76 -21.73
CA ALA A 29 -15.66 -11.84 -20.74
C ALA A 29 -14.63 -11.55 -19.63
N THR A 30 -13.42 -11.13 -20.01
CA THR A 30 -12.35 -10.74 -19.09
C THR A 30 -12.72 -9.51 -18.27
N VAL A 31 -13.39 -8.51 -18.87
CA VAL A 31 -13.90 -7.36 -18.11
C VAL A 31 -14.95 -7.78 -17.09
N ARG A 32 -15.88 -8.68 -17.46
CA ARG A 32 -16.89 -9.20 -16.51
C ARG A 32 -16.24 -9.93 -15.34
N GLN A 33 -15.27 -10.81 -15.62
CA GLN A 33 -14.50 -11.50 -14.60
C GLN A 33 -13.84 -10.49 -13.66
N LEU A 34 -13.05 -9.55 -14.20
CA LEU A 34 -12.35 -8.51 -13.44
C LEU A 34 -13.27 -7.67 -12.51
N LEU A 35 -14.52 -7.40 -12.93
CA LEU A 35 -15.49 -6.63 -12.15
C LEU A 35 -16.15 -7.44 -11.02
N VAL A 36 -16.04 -8.76 -11.04
CA VAL A 36 -16.56 -9.68 -10.02
C VAL A 36 -15.42 -10.18 -9.13
N ASP A 37 -14.39 -10.75 -9.75
CA ASP A 37 -13.20 -11.29 -9.13
C ASP A 37 -12.00 -11.17 -10.09
N PRO A 38 -11.00 -10.34 -9.77
CA PRO A 38 -9.82 -10.18 -10.62
C PRO A 38 -8.83 -11.35 -10.51
N THR A 39 -9.09 -12.35 -9.65
CA THR A 39 -8.22 -13.52 -9.49
C THR A 39 -8.04 -14.25 -10.84
N GLY A 40 -6.77 -14.50 -11.20
CA GLY A 40 -6.40 -15.16 -12.45
C GLY A 40 -6.44 -14.27 -13.70
N VAL A 41 -6.85 -13.00 -13.59
CA VAL A 41 -6.81 -12.06 -14.71
C VAL A 41 -5.39 -11.49 -14.86
N ARG A 42 -4.85 -11.48 -16.08
CA ARG A 42 -3.54 -10.87 -16.38
C ARG A 42 -3.50 -9.41 -15.92
N PHE A 43 -2.41 -9.03 -15.24
CA PHE A 43 -2.24 -7.68 -14.69
C PHE A 43 -2.38 -6.56 -15.74
N GLU A 44 -1.92 -6.81 -16.98
CA GLU A 44 -2.09 -5.87 -18.10
C GLU A 44 -3.56 -5.48 -18.34
N HIS A 45 -4.50 -6.41 -18.18
CA HIS A 45 -5.93 -6.14 -18.35
C HIS A 45 -6.47 -5.31 -17.17
N VAL A 46 -5.96 -5.56 -15.96
CA VAL A 46 -6.28 -4.76 -14.77
C VAL A 46 -5.84 -3.31 -14.98
N VAL A 47 -4.63 -3.12 -15.50
CA VAL A 47 -4.07 -1.78 -15.81
C VAL A 47 -4.85 -1.10 -16.93
N ALA A 48 -5.15 -1.79 -18.03
CA ALA A 48 -5.90 -1.24 -19.15
C ALA A 48 -7.30 -0.78 -18.74
N VAL A 49 -8.02 -1.62 -17.98
CA VAL A 49 -9.34 -1.28 -17.43
C VAL A 49 -9.23 -0.16 -16.39
N GLY A 50 -8.23 -0.22 -15.51
CA GLY A 50 -7.96 0.81 -14.51
C GLY A 50 -7.75 2.18 -15.14
N ARG A 51 -6.95 2.28 -16.21
CA ARG A 51 -6.69 3.53 -16.94
C ARG A 51 -7.98 4.14 -17.48
N VAL A 52 -8.86 3.35 -18.08
CA VAL A 52 -10.19 3.84 -18.55
C VAL A 52 -11.06 4.34 -17.40
N LEU A 53 -10.94 3.72 -16.22
CA LEU A 53 -11.66 4.13 -15.01
C LEU A 53 -11.02 5.31 -14.27
N GLY A 54 -9.97 5.91 -14.84
CA GLY A 54 -9.21 7.00 -14.24
C GLY A 54 -8.43 6.57 -13.00
N LEU A 55 -7.97 5.32 -12.97
CA LEU A 55 -7.09 4.78 -11.94
C LEU A 55 -5.70 4.60 -12.54
N ASP A 56 -4.72 5.27 -11.95
CA ASP A 56 -3.34 5.09 -12.36
C ASP A 56 -2.70 3.96 -11.56
N LEU A 57 -2.92 2.73 -12.03
CA LEU A 57 -2.30 1.52 -11.49
C LEU A 57 -0.90 1.29 -12.06
N ALA A 58 -0.57 1.98 -13.17
CA ALA A 58 0.68 1.82 -13.91
C ALA A 58 1.77 2.78 -13.41
N THR A 59 1.40 3.96 -12.90
CA THR A 59 2.32 4.80 -12.12
C THR A 59 2.50 4.20 -10.74
N ALA A 60 3.09 3.01 -10.68
CA ALA A 60 4.10 2.72 -9.69
C ALA A 60 5.21 3.76 -9.89
N ARG A 61 4.98 5.01 -9.44
CA ARG A 61 6.02 6.04 -9.43
C ARG A 61 7.20 5.39 -8.73
N ARG A 62 8.31 5.20 -9.46
CA ARG A 62 9.45 4.44 -8.95
C ARG A 62 9.98 5.22 -7.76
N VAL A 63 9.59 4.77 -6.56
CA VAL A 63 10.06 5.35 -5.31
C VAL A 63 11.54 4.98 -5.22
N SER A 64 12.39 5.95 -4.90
CA SER A 64 13.81 5.65 -4.75
C SER A 64 13.99 4.57 -3.67
N VAL A 65 14.95 3.66 -3.89
CA VAL A 65 15.25 2.60 -2.92
C VAL A 65 15.49 3.18 -1.53
N ASN A 66 16.18 4.32 -1.46
CA ASN A 66 16.43 5.02 -0.19
C ASN A 66 15.15 5.49 0.50
N ARG A 67 14.15 5.96 -0.25
CA ARG A 67 12.87 6.36 0.32
C ARG A 67 12.07 5.16 0.83
N VAL A 68 12.03 4.06 0.06
CA VAL A 68 11.38 2.81 0.51
C VAL A 68 12.02 2.27 1.79
N LEU A 69 13.35 2.25 1.85
CA LEU A 69 14.09 1.80 3.04
C LEU A 69 13.83 2.71 4.24
N ARG A 70 13.81 4.04 4.04
CA ARG A 70 13.52 5.00 5.11
C ARG A 70 12.11 4.84 5.66
N ASP A 71 11.12 4.75 4.78
CA ASP A 71 9.71 4.57 5.15
C ASP A 71 9.53 3.26 5.94
N ARG A 72 10.20 2.17 5.53
CA ARG A 72 10.18 0.90 6.26
C ARG A 72 10.88 0.97 7.61
N ALA A 73 12.04 1.63 7.70
CA ALA A 73 12.77 1.80 8.95
C ALA A 73 11.95 2.60 9.97
N LEU A 74 11.30 3.68 9.55
CA LEU A 74 10.40 4.46 10.40
C LEU A 74 9.20 3.64 10.88
N ALA A 75 8.60 2.83 10.00
CA ALA A 75 7.50 1.95 10.38
C ALA A 75 7.92 0.91 11.43
N LYS A 76 9.09 0.28 11.26
CA LYS A 76 9.62 -0.69 12.23
C LYS A 76 10.04 -0.03 13.54
N ALA A 77 10.69 1.13 13.50
CA ALA A 77 11.04 1.91 14.70
C ALA A 77 9.79 2.29 15.51
N ARG A 78 8.70 2.71 14.85
CA ARG A 78 7.42 2.99 15.52
C ARG A 78 6.82 1.76 16.17
N TYR A 79 6.87 0.61 15.50
CA TYR A 79 6.39 -0.65 16.06
C TYR A 79 7.16 -1.02 17.34
N VAL A 80 8.49 -1.03 17.27
CA VAL A 80 9.36 -1.33 18.42
C VAL A 80 9.15 -0.32 19.54
N ALA A 81 9.09 0.99 19.24
CA ALA A 81 8.88 2.02 20.25
C ALA A 81 7.52 1.88 20.95
N ARG A 82 6.45 1.52 20.20
CA ARG A 82 5.13 1.20 20.79
C ARG A 82 5.18 -0.04 21.67
N PHE A 83 5.90 -1.08 21.25
CA PHE A 83 6.05 -2.31 22.03
C PHE A 83 6.80 -2.04 23.35
N VAL A 84 7.89 -1.27 23.29
CA VAL A 84 8.64 -0.86 24.48
C VAL A 84 7.78 0.05 25.38
N GLN A 85 7.05 1.04 24.84
CA GLN A 85 6.16 1.87 25.67
C GLN A 85 4.98 1.10 26.27
N GLY A 86 4.40 0.15 25.52
CA GLY A 86 3.33 -0.71 26.00
C GLY A 86 3.79 -1.66 27.12
N THR A 87 5.05 -2.06 27.12
CA THR A 87 5.66 -2.87 28.20
C THR A 87 6.15 -2.00 29.37
N GLN A 88 6.44 -0.72 29.15
CA GLN A 88 6.88 0.25 30.18
C GLN A 88 5.73 1.04 30.83
N GLY A 89 4.47 0.70 30.55
CA GLY A 89 3.26 1.42 31.01
C GLY A 89 2.99 1.44 32.52
N LEU A 90 3.97 1.15 33.39
CA LEU A 90 3.82 1.18 34.85
C LEU A 90 4.88 1.97 35.60
N GLU A 91 5.97 2.41 34.97
CA GLU A 91 7.10 3.01 35.70
C GLU A 91 7.61 4.25 34.96
N ALA A 92 7.17 5.42 35.45
CA ALA A 92 7.81 6.73 35.29
C ALA A 92 7.82 7.43 33.90
N ALA A 93 7.12 8.57 33.89
CA ALA A 93 7.26 9.71 32.97
C ALA A 93 7.00 9.41 31.48
N ALA A 94 5.76 9.67 31.07
CA ALA A 94 5.36 9.80 29.67
C ALA A 94 6.36 10.68 28.91
N VAL A 95 7.10 10.06 27.99
CA VAL A 95 7.98 10.76 27.07
C VAL A 95 7.12 11.78 26.31
N ASP A 96 7.46 13.07 26.43
CA ASP A 96 6.84 14.15 25.66
C ASP A 96 6.85 13.77 24.16
N PRO A 97 5.78 14.04 23.40
CA PRO A 97 5.73 13.85 21.95
C PRO A 97 7.03 14.14 21.18
N ALA A 98 7.78 15.20 21.54
CA ALA A 98 9.04 15.51 20.89
C ALA A 98 10.18 14.52 21.22
N GLY A 99 10.22 14.00 22.45
CA GLY A 99 11.13 12.94 22.85
C GLY A 99 10.82 11.61 22.16
N TYR A 100 9.53 11.29 21.99
CA TYR A 100 9.09 10.05 21.34
C TYR A 100 9.48 10.02 19.87
N GLU A 101 9.26 11.12 19.14
CA GLU A 101 9.66 11.19 17.73
C GLU A 101 11.19 11.11 17.60
N ARG A 102 11.94 11.71 18.52
CA ARG A 102 13.41 11.59 18.53
C ARG A 102 13.88 10.15 18.72
N ILE A 103 13.21 9.37 19.58
CA ILE A 103 13.51 7.93 19.75
C ILE A 103 13.24 7.17 18.44
N ILE A 104 12.10 7.46 17.78
CA ILE A 104 11.76 6.86 16.48
C ILE A 104 12.83 7.19 15.43
N GLU A 105 13.28 8.45 15.36
CA GLU A 105 14.29 8.88 14.40
C GLU A 105 15.64 8.20 14.63
N VAL A 106 16.10 8.10 15.88
CA VAL A 106 17.36 7.43 16.23
C VAL A 106 17.30 5.94 15.90
N ALA A 107 16.23 5.25 16.30
CA ALA A 107 16.01 3.85 15.92
C ALA A 107 15.92 3.68 14.40
N ALA A 108 15.24 4.63 13.75
CA ALA A 108 15.27 4.96 12.33
C ALA A 108 16.63 4.73 11.67
N GLN A 109 17.58 5.56 12.11
CA GLN A 109 18.94 5.63 11.58
C GLN A 109 19.74 4.37 11.91
N ALA A 110 19.60 3.83 13.11
CA ALA A 110 20.29 2.60 13.50
C ALA A 110 19.89 1.40 12.61
N LEU A 111 18.59 1.27 12.32
CA LEU A 111 18.07 0.25 11.42
C LEU A 111 18.56 0.42 9.97
N LEU A 112 18.69 1.66 9.50
CA LEU A 112 19.22 1.97 8.17
C LEU A 112 20.73 1.74 8.03
N ALA A 113 21.49 1.99 9.11
CA ALA A 113 22.93 1.75 9.17
C ALA A 113 23.29 0.26 9.32
N GLY A 114 22.38 -0.54 9.87
CA GLY A 114 22.55 -1.98 10.07
C GLY A 114 22.21 -2.85 8.86
N ASN A 115 21.98 -4.14 9.12
CA ASN A 115 21.58 -5.09 8.08
C ASN A 115 20.14 -4.81 7.60
N LYS A 116 20.02 -4.35 6.35
CA LYS A 116 18.74 -3.99 5.73
C LYS A 116 17.72 -5.12 5.65
N ARG A 117 18.13 -6.40 5.77
CA ARG A 117 17.19 -7.54 5.86
C ARG A 117 16.30 -7.44 7.10
N LYS A 118 16.87 -7.00 8.23
CA LYS A 118 16.16 -6.85 9.50
C LYS A 118 15.03 -5.82 9.46
N LEU A 119 15.00 -4.95 8.45
CA LEU A 119 13.87 -4.05 8.22
C LEU A 119 12.59 -4.84 7.90
N TRP A 120 12.69 -6.04 7.35
CA TRP A 120 11.57 -6.79 6.79
C TRP A 120 11.13 -7.96 7.64
N ASP A 121 12.00 -8.45 8.54
CA ASP A 121 11.66 -9.50 9.48
C ASP A 121 10.48 -9.06 10.37
N GLU A 122 9.53 -9.98 10.57
CA GLU A 122 8.52 -9.89 11.61
C GLU A 122 9.23 -10.15 12.95
N ASP A 123 9.06 -9.25 13.91
CA ASP A 123 9.57 -9.44 15.29
C ASP A 123 8.58 -10.30 16.09
#